data_AF-H2ZK72-F1
#
_entry.id   AF-H2ZK72-F1
#
_cell.length_a   1.000
_cell.length_b   1.000
_cell.length_c   1.000
_cell.angle_alpha   90.00
_cell.angle_beta   90.00
_cell.angle_gamma   90.00
#
_symmetry.space_group_name_H-M   'P 1'
#
loop_
_entity.id
_entity.type
_entity.pdbx_description
1 polymer ?
#
loop_
_entity_poly.entity_id
_entity_poly.type
_entity_poly.pdbx_seq_one_letter_code
_entity_poly.pdbx_strand_id
1 'polypeptide(L)'
;MKNIFVPFCGITWCGFDAENIHQLSLSIWFCMSSSCTSNLIALIAICGVLALFTFITSATVLLVFLLNEKLQNSQGIYKISFAISDIMVGAVVIPSFAITLVLFTIRDEKMGDVYPDTPYNSSISERYDSVPRLPGGYLDEKLTASYRNGIGFFTFISLTVSVYTLLLAGFDRLAVVRKPLRYSRDTAKKNAIKAVVVMWLIAVVLSCLPYFVNGMEYGLLASALIAVYGQSSLYVYTVVFALPLLTIWITSI
;
A
#
# COMPACT_ATOMS: atom_id res chain seq x y z
N MET A 1 27.75 8.32 0.21
CA MET A 1 27.47 6.87 0.08
C MET A 1 26.05 6.59 0.56
N LYS A 2 25.25 5.81 -0.18
CA LYS A 2 23.82 5.54 0.12
C LYS A 2 23.65 4.15 0.73
N ASN A 3 23.09 4.08 1.94
CA ASN A 3 22.72 2.82 2.58
C ASN A 3 21.29 2.46 2.18
N ILE A 4 21.09 1.24 1.70
CA ILE A 4 19.81 0.77 1.22
C ILE A 4 19.36 -0.42 2.07
N PHE A 5 18.15 -0.33 2.62
CA PHE A 5 17.53 -1.43 3.34
C PHE A 5 16.74 -2.29 2.36
N VAL A 6 17.24 -3.51 2.11
CA VAL A 6 16.53 -4.53 1.34
C VAL A 6 15.90 -5.51 2.34
N PRO A 7 14.59 -5.82 2.23
CA PRO A 7 13.95 -6.78 3.11
C PRO A 7 14.71 -8.12 3.08
N PHE A 8 14.95 -8.70 4.26
CA PHE A 8 15.68 -9.97 4.47
C PHE A 8 17.19 -9.94 4.18
N CYS A 9 17.77 -8.78 3.86
CA CYS A 9 19.19 -8.67 3.54
C CYS A 9 19.95 -7.58 4.31
N GLY A 10 19.25 -6.82 5.15
CA GLY A 10 19.84 -5.74 5.93
C GLY A 10 20.29 -4.59 5.03
N ILE A 11 21.39 -3.95 5.42
CA ILE A 11 21.98 -2.82 4.71
C ILE A 11 22.98 -3.36 3.69
N THR A 12 22.71 -3.17 2.41
CA THR A 12 23.64 -3.52 1.32
C THR A 12 24.40 -2.29 0.84
N TRP A 13 25.70 -2.44 0.57
CA TRP A 13 26.58 -1.38 0.10
C TRP A 13 27.14 -1.73 -1.28
N CYS A 14 26.89 -0.86 -2.25
CA CYS A 14 27.18 -1.14 -3.66
C CYS A 14 28.17 -0.17 -4.30
N GLY A 15 28.93 0.59 -3.52
CA GLY A 15 29.96 1.51 -4.05
C GLY A 15 29.42 2.44 -5.13
N PHE A 16 28.18 2.93 -4.95
CA PHE A 16 27.57 3.86 -5.89
C PHE A 16 28.34 5.17 -5.86
N ASP A 17 29.22 5.34 -6.85
CA ASP A 17 30.12 6.48 -7.00
C ASP A 17 29.73 7.32 -8.21
N ALA A 18 29.82 8.66 -8.08
CA ALA A 18 29.38 9.55 -9.14
C ALA A 18 30.22 9.37 -10.43
N GLU A 19 31.50 9.07 -10.31
CA GLU A 19 32.37 8.75 -11.45
C GLU A 19 31.96 7.43 -12.13
N ASN A 20 31.59 6.41 -11.34
CA ASN A 20 31.25 5.08 -11.86
C ASN A 20 29.84 4.99 -12.43
N ILE A 21 28.87 5.77 -11.95
CA ILE A 21 27.48 5.78 -12.46
C ILE A 21 27.39 6.29 -13.90
N HIS A 22 28.31 7.17 -14.33
CA HIS A 22 28.37 7.61 -15.72
C HIS A 22 28.97 6.58 -16.67
N GLN A 23 29.82 5.69 -16.17
CA GLN A 23 30.55 4.72 -16.98
C GLN A 23 29.92 3.32 -16.95
N LEU A 24 29.25 2.94 -15.86
CA LEU A 24 28.58 1.65 -15.69
C LEU A 24 27.13 1.82 -15.20
N SER A 25 26.19 1.16 -15.90
CA SER A 25 24.83 0.96 -15.42
C SER A 25 24.84 -0.02 -14.25
N LEU A 26 24.94 0.53 -13.03
CA LEU A 26 24.97 -0.24 -11.80
C LEU A 26 23.55 -0.35 -11.22
N SER A 27 23.09 -1.59 -11.03
CA SER A 27 21.87 -1.91 -10.29
C SER A 27 22.19 -2.61 -8.98
N ILE A 28 21.28 -2.49 -8.01
CA ILE A 28 21.42 -3.10 -6.68
C ILE A 28 21.51 -4.63 -6.79
N TRP A 29 20.86 -5.19 -7.83
CA TRP A 29 20.84 -6.63 -8.10
C TRP A 29 22.24 -7.27 -8.15
N PHE A 30 23.20 -6.64 -8.85
CA PHE A 30 24.52 -7.23 -9.08
C PHE A 30 25.45 -7.18 -7.85
N CYS A 31 25.16 -6.28 -6.93
CA CYS A 31 25.92 -6.09 -5.69
C CYS A 31 25.42 -7.01 -4.55
N MET A 32 24.27 -7.64 -4.75
CA MET A 32 23.59 -8.43 -3.74
C MET A 32 24.22 -9.83 -3.59
N SER A 33 24.40 -10.30 -2.36
CA SER A 33 24.84 -11.68 -2.09
C SER A 33 23.86 -12.71 -2.65
N SER A 34 24.34 -13.86 -3.09
CA SER A 34 23.51 -14.94 -3.67
C SER A 34 22.41 -15.43 -2.73
N SER A 35 22.61 -15.39 -1.40
CA SER A 35 21.55 -15.77 -0.45
C SER A 35 20.41 -14.74 -0.43
N CYS A 36 20.75 -13.46 -0.59
CA CYS A 36 19.80 -12.37 -0.58
C CYS A 36 18.96 -12.33 -1.86
N THR A 37 19.56 -12.58 -3.02
CA THR A 37 18.81 -12.69 -4.28
C THR A 37 17.81 -13.85 -4.24
N SER A 38 18.19 -15.01 -3.69
CA SER A 38 17.26 -16.13 -3.50
C SER A 38 16.09 -15.79 -2.58
N ASN A 39 16.34 -15.12 -1.45
CA ASN A 39 15.27 -14.70 -0.54
C ASN A 39 14.31 -13.69 -1.18
N LEU A 40 14.84 -12.74 -1.96
CA LEU A 40 14.03 -11.76 -2.67
C LEU A 40 13.17 -12.41 -3.76
N ILE A 41 13.73 -13.33 -4.55
CA ILE A 41 12.97 -14.10 -5.56
C ILE A 41 11.87 -14.91 -4.87
N ALA A 42 12.18 -15.58 -3.75
CA ALA A 42 11.20 -16.34 -2.98
C ALA A 42 10.06 -15.43 -2.47
N LEU A 43 10.37 -14.24 -1.97
CA LEU A 43 9.38 -13.26 -1.53
C LEU A 43 8.46 -12.83 -2.68
N ILE A 44 9.01 -12.48 -3.84
CA ILE A 44 8.23 -12.09 -5.03
C ILE A 44 7.31 -13.24 -5.47
N ALA A 45 7.81 -14.48 -5.46
CA ALA A 45 7.01 -15.66 -5.79
C ALA A 45 5.87 -15.87 -4.78
N ILE A 46 6.13 -15.75 -3.48
CA ILE A 46 5.12 -15.85 -2.42
C ILE A 46 4.05 -14.76 -2.60
N CYS A 47 4.44 -13.51 -2.84
CA CYS A 47 3.50 -12.43 -3.12
C CYS A 47 2.62 -12.73 -4.34
N GLY A 48 3.19 -13.28 -5.43
CA GLY A 48 2.42 -13.70 -6.61
C GLY A 48 1.40 -14.79 -6.29
N VAL A 49 1.78 -15.81 -5.52
CA VAL A 49 0.87 -16.88 -5.09
C VAL A 49 -0.25 -16.33 -4.20
N LEU A 50 0.08 -15.46 -3.24
CA LEU A 50 -0.90 -14.82 -2.37
C LEU A 50 -1.87 -13.93 -3.16
N ALA A 51 -1.40 -13.19 -4.17
CA ALA A 51 -2.25 -12.39 -5.05
C ALA A 51 -3.29 -13.25 -5.79
N LEU A 52 -2.85 -14.37 -6.37
CA LEU A 52 -3.75 -15.30 -7.06
C LEU A 52 -4.75 -15.94 -6.10
N PHE A 53 -4.29 -16.41 -4.94
CA PHE A 53 -5.14 -17.05 -3.96
C PHE A 53 -6.21 -16.11 -3.40
N THR A 54 -5.81 -14.88 -3.05
CA THR A 54 -6.74 -13.84 -2.56
C THR A 54 -7.77 -13.47 -3.62
N PHE A 55 -7.34 -13.26 -4.87
CA PHE A 55 -8.25 -12.96 -5.97
C PHE A 55 -9.27 -14.08 -6.21
N ILE A 56 -8.81 -15.34 -6.33
CA ILE A 56 -9.69 -16.49 -6.61
C ILE A 56 -10.69 -16.70 -5.46
N THR A 57 -10.22 -16.65 -4.22
CA THR A 57 -11.07 -16.87 -3.05
C THR A 57 -12.14 -15.79 -2.94
N SER A 58 -11.74 -14.51 -3.06
CA SER A 58 -12.67 -13.39 -2.94
C SER A 58 -13.63 -13.30 -4.12
N ALA A 59 -13.20 -13.65 -5.33
CA ALA A 59 -14.09 -13.78 -6.49
C ALA A 59 -15.11 -14.91 -6.31
N THR A 60 -14.70 -16.05 -5.76
CA THR A 60 -15.60 -17.17 -5.48
C THR A 60 -16.65 -16.79 -4.43
N VAL A 61 -16.23 -16.14 -3.34
CA VAL A 61 -17.15 -15.63 -2.32
C VAL A 61 -18.15 -14.65 -2.95
N LEU A 62 -17.67 -13.68 -3.72
CA LEU A 62 -18.52 -12.71 -4.40
C LEU A 62 -19.55 -13.41 -5.30
N LEU A 63 -19.12 -14.35 -6.13
CA LEU A 63 -19.98 -15.10 -7.04
C LEU A 63 -21.06 -15.89 -6.30
N VAL A 64 -20.70 -16.61 -5.22
CA VAL A 64 -21.66 -17.39 -4.42
C VAL A 64 -22.76 -16.50 -3.83
N PHE A 65 -22.40 -15.32 -3.32
CA PHE A 65 -23.37 -14.39 -2.72
C PHE A 65 -24.22 -13.64 -3.76
N LEU A 66 -23.70 -13.41 -4.96
CA LEU A 66 -24.47 -12.83 -6.06
C LEU A 66 -25.47 -13.81 -6.66
N LEU A 67 -25.11 -15.10 -6.79
CA LEU A 67 -26.01 -16.12 -7.34
C LEU A 67 -27.13 -16.53 -6.38
N ASN A 68 -26.91 -16.40 -5.07
CA ASN A 68 -27.85 -16.88 -4.05
C ASN A 68 -28.51 -15.71 -3.30
N GLU A 69 -29.64 -15.20 -3.82
CA GLU A 69 -30.40 -14.13 -3.16
C GLU A 69 -30.85 -14.50 -1.74
N LYS A 70 -31.08 -15.80 -1.46
CA LYS A 70 -31.41 -16.31 -0.13
C LYS A 70 -30.30 -16.10 0.90
N LEU A 71 -29.03 -15.99 0.46
CA LEU A 71 -27.88 -15.72 1.31
C LEU A 71 -27.61 -14.21 1.51
N GLN A 72 -28.26 -13.34 0.72
CA GLN A 72 -28.12 -11.89 0.78
C GLN A 72 -28.96 -11.27 1.92
N ASN A 73 -28.70 -11.73 3.15
CA ASN A 73 -29.14 -11.05 4.36
C ASN A 73 -28.20 -9.85 4.65
N SER A 74 -28.46 -9.06 5.69
CA SER A 74 -27.57 -7.96 6.14
C SER A 74 -26.09 -8.36 6.21
N GLN A 75 -25.80 -9.50 6.84
CA GLN A 75 -24.46 -10.08 6.93
C GLN A 75 -23.86 -10.46 5.57
N GLY A 76 -24.69 -10.87 4.61
CA GLY A 76 -24.25 -11.18 3.25
C GLY A 76 -23.77 -9.93 2.50
N ILE A 77 -24.42 -8.78 2.72
CA ILE A 77 -24.02 -7.49 2.11
C ILE A 77 -22.64 -7.05 2.59
N TYR A 78 -22.33 -7.19 3.89
CA TYR A 78 -20.99 -6.89 4.39
C TYR A 78 -19.93 -7.85 3.83
N LYS A 79 -20.24 -9.14 3.68
CA LYS A 79 -19.33 -10.11 3.06
C LYS A 79 -19.04 -9.78 1.59
N ILE A 80 -20.04 -9.32 0.84
CA ILE A 80 -19.87 -8.84 -0.54
C ILE A 80 -18.92 -7.64 -0.58
N SER A 81 -19.14 -6.63 0.28
CA SER A 81 -18.27 -5.44 0.36
C SER A 81 -16.82 -5.82 0.71
N PHE A 82 -16.65 -6.73 1.66
CA PHE A 82 -15.34 -7.24 2.07
C PHE A 82 -14.63 -7.96 0.91
N ALA A 83 -15.36 -8.83 0.19
CA ALA A 83 -14.82 -9.54 -0.97
C ALA A 83 -14.41 -8.60 -2.11
N ILE A 84 -15.17 -7.52 -2.36
CA ILE A 84 -14.80 -6.51 -3.37
C ILE A 84 -13.48 -5.84 -2.97
N SER A 85 -13.32 -5.48 -1.71
CA SER A 85 -12.07 -4.88 -1.20
C SER A 85 -10.88 -5.85 -1.35
N ASP A 86 -11.06 -7.12 -1.00
CA ASP A 86 -10.00 -8.12 -1.12
C ASP A 86 -9.63 -8.44 -2.58
N ILE A 87 -10.59 -8.34 -3.51
CA ILE A 87 -10.29 -8.41 -4.95
C ILE A 87 -9.39 -7.25 -5.36
N MET A 88 -9.63 -6.03 -4.87
CA MET A 88 -8.74 -4.89 -5.13
C MET A 88 -7.34 -5.14 -4.54
N VAL A 89 -7.25 -5.75 -3.36
CA VAL A 89 -5.96 -6.12 -2.75
C VAL A 89 -5.22 -7.16 -3.58
N GLY A 90 -5.89 -8.25 -3.98
CA GLY A 90 -5.29 -9.32 -4.78
C GLY A 90 -4.92 -8.89 -6.20
N ALA A 91 -5.69 -7.99 -6.81
CA ALA A 91 -5.45 -7.53 -8.18
C ALA A 91 -4.46 -6.36 -8.28
N VAL A 92 -4.41 -5.47 -7.29
CA VAL A 92 -3.65 -4.21 -7.39
C VAL A 92 -2.58 -4.10 -6.29
N VAL A 93 -2.95 -4.29 -5.03
CA VAL A 93 -2.06 -4.01 -3.90
C VAL A 93 -0.91 -5.02 -3.79
N ILE A 94 -1.20 -6.32 -3.81
CA ILE A 94 -0.16 -7.36 -3.70
C ILE A 94 0.77 -7.36 -4.94
N PRO A 95 0.26 -7.27 -6.19
CA PRO A 95 1.13 -7.17 -7.35
C PRO A 95 1.99 -5.91 -7.37
N SER A 96 1.44 -4.75 -6.95
CA SER A 96 2.21 -3.51 -6.90
C SER A 96 3.35 -3.55 -5.88
N PHE A 97 3.17 -4.23 -4.75
CA PHE A 97 4.26 -4.51 -3.80
C PHE A 97 5.41 -5.28 -4.46
N ALA A 98 5.09 -6.36 -5.18
CA ALA A 98 6.10 -7.15 -5.90
C ALA A 98 6.78 -6.33 -7.01
N ILE A 99 6.03 -5.56 -7.78
CA ILE A 99 6.57 -4.68 -8.84
C ILE A 99 7.48 -3.61 -8.23
N THR A 100 7.10 -3.02 -7.10
CA THR A 100 7.91 -2.00 -6.42
C THR A 100 9.26 -2.58 -5.99
N LEU A 101 9.28 -3.81 -5.44
CA LEU A 101 10.54 -4.50 -5.10
C LEU A 101 11.42 -4.77 -6.32
N VAL A 102 10.81 -5.19 -7.44
CA VAL A 102 11.53 -5.43 -8.71
C VAL A 102 12.10 -4.13 -9.27
N LEU A 103 11.29 -3.07 -9.32
CA LEU A 103 11.72 -1.75 -9.77
C LEU A 103 12.87 -1.22 -8.91
N PHE A 104 12.78 -1.42 -7.60
CA PHE A 104 13.82 -0.98 -6.67
C PHE A 104 15.16 -1.68 -6.94
N THR A 105 15.13 -2.99 -7.16
CA THR A 105 16.34 -3.82 -7.24
C THR A 105 16.98 -3.89 -8.62
N ILE A 106 16.17 -3.89 -9.69
CA ILE A 106 16.65 -4.08 -11.06
C ILE A 106 16.92 -2.75 -11.77
N ARG A 107 16.18 -1.67 -11.46
CA ARG A 107 16.42 -0.37 -12.12
C ARG A 107 17.78 0.20 -11.72
N ASP A 108 18.54 0.57 -12.73
CA ASP A 108 19.80 1.29 -12.59
C ASP A 108 19.63 2.58 -11.79
N GLU A 109 20.60 2.86 -10.92
CA GLU A 109 20.65 4.14 -10.21
C GLU A 109 21.01 5.26 -11.19
N LYS A 110 20.31 6.40 -11.06
CA LYS A 110 20.66 7.64 -11.74
C LYS A 110 21.18 8.66 -10.72
N MET A 111 21.95 9.63 -11.21
CA MET A 111 22.31 10.79 -10.39
C MET A 111 21.06 11.59 -10.05
N GLY A 112 20.93 11.98 -8.78
CA GLY A 112 19.87 12.89 -8.35
C GLY A 112 20.12 14.34 -8.80
N ASP A 113 19.20 15.21 -8.40
CA ASP A 113 19.26 16.65 -8.68
C ASP A 113 20.51 17.34 -8.10
N VAL A 114 20.87 18.47 -8.71
CA VAL A 114 21.99 19.34 -8.31
C VAL A 114 21.69 19.95 -6.94
N TYR A 115 22.61 19.79 -5.99
CA TYR A 115 22.53 20.50 -4.72
C TYR A 115 22.69 22.02 -4.95
N PRO A 116 21.76 22.87 -4.48
CA PRO A 116 21.69 24.28 -4.89
C PRO A 116 22.80 25.21 -4.35
N ASP A 117 23.76 24.74 -3.55
CA ASP A 117 24.62 25.64 -2.75
C ASP A 117 26.12 25.68 -3.11
N THR A 118 26.56 25.22 -4.29
CA THR A 118 27.96 25.48 -4.72
C THR A 118 28.09 25.92 -6.18
N PRO A 119 28.59 27.14 -6.47
CA PRO A 119 28.94 27.55 -7.82
C PRO A 119 30.19 26.78 -8.26
N TYR A 120 30.04 25.97 -9.31
CA TYR A 120 31.04 25.01 -9.74
C TYR A 120 31.72 25.42 -11.05
N ASN A 121 33.03 25.66 -11.02
CA ASN A 121 33.89 25.82 -12.19
C ASN A 121 34.67 24.52 -12.41
N SER A 122 34.26 23.75 -13.42
CA SER A 122 34.77 22.41 -13.71
C SER A 122 36.21 22.41 -14.22
N SER A 123 37.10 21.65 -13.56
CA SER A 123 38.36 21.18 -14.15
C SER A 123 38.59 19.69 -13.84
N ILE A 124 39.23 18.99 -14.78
CA ILE A 124 39.04 17.56 -15.14
C ILE A 124 39.64 16.53 -14.15
N SER A 125 39.74 16.81 -12.84
CA SER A 125 40.37 15.85 -11.91
C SER A 125 39.82 15.91 -10.49
N GLU A 126 38.49 15.83 -10.36
CA GLU A 126 37.85 16.17 -9.10
C GLU A 126 37.43 14.98 -8.25
N ARG A 127 38.01 14.98 -7.05
CA ARG A 127 37.80 14.03 -5.96
C ARG A 127 36.34 14.03 -5.53
N TYR A 128 35.84 12.86 -5.18
CA TYR A 128 34.50 12.56 -4.67
C TYR A 128 33.77 13.60 -3.79
N ASP A 129 34.48 14.44 -3.05
CA ASP A 129 33.89 15.48 -2.19
C ASP A 129 33.36 16.69 -2.97
N SER A 130 33.60 16.79 -4.29
CA SER A 130 33.24 17.96 -5.11
C SER A 130 32.16 17.70 -6.16
N VAL A 131 31.53 16.52 -6.17
CA VAL A 131 30.45 16.22 -7.14
C VAL A 131 29.12 16.81 -6.67
N PRO A 132 28.48 17.72 -7.43
CA PRO A 132 27.27 18.44 -7.00
C PRO A 132 25.99 17.58 -7.01
N ARG A 133 26.08 16.30 -7.41
CA ARG A 133 24.96 15.34 -7.48
C ARG A 133 25.32 14.07 -6.72
N LEU A 134 24.53 13.73 -5.71
CA LEU A 134 24.70 12.47 -4.99
C LEU A 134 24.08 11.29 -5.78
N PRO A 135 24.76 10.13 -5.77
CA PRO A 135 24.22 8.87 -6.28
C PRO A 135 22.88 8.49 -5.68
N GLY A 136 21.93 8.12 -6.54
CA GLY A 136 20.63 7.63 -6.15
C GLY A 136 19.70 8.76 -5.76
N GLY A 137 19.15 9.42 -6.78
CA GLY A 137 17.99 10.30 -6.67
C GLY A 137 16.95 9.78 -5.68
N TYR A 138 16.15 10.70 -5.14
CA TYR A 138 15.11 10.36 -4.16
C TYR A 138 14.33 9.13 -4.64
N LEU A 139 13.94 8.22 -3.73
CA LEU A 139 13.10 7.05 -4.10
C LEU A 139 11.88 7.47 -4.94
N ASP A 140 11.46 8.73 -4.79
CA ASP A 140 10.43 9.41 -5.55
C ASP A 140 10.72 9.67 -7.04
N GLU A 141 11.98 9.62 -7.48
CA GLU A 141 12.33 9.67 -8.91
C GLU A 141 12.31 8.28 -9.56
N LYS A 142 12.54 7.20 -8.79
CA LYS A 142 12.48 5.82 -9.31
C LYS A 142 11.05 5.36 -9.59
N LEU A 143 10.06 5.87 -8.86
CA LEU A 143 8.64 5.62 -9.10
C LEU A 143 7.98 6.86 -9.68
N THR A 144 7.39 6.75 -10.88
CA THR A 144 6.58 7.83 -11.45
C THR A 144 5.52 8.28 -10.44
N ALA A 145 5.40 9.58 -10.19
CA ALA A 145 4.42 10.14 -9.25
C ALA A 145 2.99 9.64 -9.52
N SER A 146 2.62 9.46 -10.79
CA SER A 146 1.33 8.88 -11.20
C SER A 146 1.12 7.44 -10.70
N TYR A 147 2.16 6.61 -10.76
CA TYR A 147 2.11 5.22 -10.26
C TYR A 147 1.96 5.22 -8.73
N ARG A 148 2.79 6.02 -8.05
CA ARG A 148 2.77 6.13 -6.59
C ARG A 148 1.41 6.58 -6.06
N ASN A 149 0.86 7.64 -6.65
CA ASN A 149 -0.44 8.17 -6.26
C ASN A 149 -1.57 7.18 -6.58
N GLY A 150 -1.58 6.58 -7.77
CA GLY A 150 -2.60 5.61 -8.16
C GLY A 150 -2.64 4.38 -7.27
N ILE A 151 -1.48 3.73 -7.05
CA ILE A 151 -1.39 2.56 -6.18
C ILE A 151 -1.64 2.91 -4.71
N GLY A 152 -1.14 4.06 -4.26
CA GLY A 152 -1.40 4.56 -2.91
C GLY A 152 -2.89 4.73 -2.64
N PHE A 153 -3.63 5.33 -3.59
CA PHE A 153 -5.08 5.46 -3.52
C PHE A 153 -5.77 4.09 -3.39
N PHE A 154 -5.43 3.13 -4.25
CA PHE A 154 -6.04 1.79 -4.24
C PHE A 154 -5.71 1.00 -2.95
N THR A 155 -4.49 1.12 -2.45
CA THR A 155 -4.08 0.50 -1.18
C THR A 155 -4.85 1.11 -0.01
N PHE A 156 -4.98 2.43 0.02
CA PHE A 156 -5.61 3.13 1.12
C PHE A 156 -7.12 2.89 1.16
N ILE A 157 -7.80 2.94 0.01
CA ILE A 157 -9.25 2.66 -0.08
C ILE A 157 -9.56 1.23 0.32
N SER A 158 -8.81 0.24 -0.17
CA SER A 158 -9.09 -1.17 0.15
C SER A 158 -8.89 -1.47 1.63
N LEU A 159 -7.81 -0.96 2.24
CA LEU A 159 -7.59 -1.13 3.68
C LEU A 159 -8.68 -0.45 4.50
N THR A 160 -9.06 0.77 4.14
CA THR A 160 -10.15 1.51 4.81
C THR A 160 -11.47 0.74 4.71
N VAL A 161 -11.87 0.33 3.51
CA VAL A 161 -13.10 -0.41 3.28
C VAL A 161 -13.11 -1.73 4.07
N SER A 162 -12.02 -2.49 4.08
CA SER A 162 -11.95 -3.76 4.81
C SER A 162 -12.13 -3.56 6.32
N VAL A 163 -11.43 -2.60 6.92
CA VAL A 163 -11.53 -2.30 8.37
C VAL A 163 -12.93 -1.82 8.75
N TYR A 164 -13.50 -0.87 8.01
CA TYR A 164 -14.83 -0.36 8.30
C TYR A 164 -15.94 -1.39 8.00
N THR A 165 -15.77 -2.26 7.02
CA THR A 165 -16.72 -3.35 6.75
C THR A 165 -16.76 -4.32 7.92
N LEU A 166 -15.61 -4.66 8.52
CA LEU A 166 -15.55 -5.49 9.73
C LEU A 166 -16.21 -4.80 10.92
N LEU A 167 -15.99 -3.50 11.09
CA LEU A 167 -16.63 -2.70 12.13
C LEU A 167 -18.16 -2.71 12.01
N LEU A 168 -18.68 -2.44 10.82
CA LEU A 168 -20.12 -2.43 10.55
C LEU A 168 -20.75 -3.82 10.72
N ALA A 169 -20.04 -4.89 10.31
CA ALA A 169 -20.48 -6.25 10.54
C ALA A 169 -20.56 -6.58 12.05
N GLY A 170 -19.62 -6.09 12.86
CA GLY A 170 -19.65 -6.21 14.31
C GLY A 170 -20.84 -5.48 14.94
N PHE A 171 -21.08 -4.23 14.55
CA PHE A 171 -22.25 -3.47 15.03
C PHE A 171 -23.58 -4.10 14.63
N ASP A 172 -23.70 -4.60 13.39
CA ASP A 172 -24.90 -5.30 12.94
C ASP A 172 -25.20 -6.53 13.81
N ARG A 173 -24.16 -7.31 14.17
CA ARG A 173 -24.32 -8.45 15.08
C ARG A 173 -24.78 -8.03 16.47
N LEU A 174 -24.18 -6.97 17.04
CA LEU A 174 -24.62 -6.46 18.34
C LEU A 174 -26.06 -5.95 18.32
N ALA A 175 -26.50 -5.34 17.22
CA ALA A 175 -27.88 -4.89 17.07
C ALA A 175 -28.87 -6.07 17.10
N VAL A 176 -28.52 -7.19 16.46
CA VAL A 176 -29.31 -8.43 16.50
C VAL A 176 -29.41 -8.97 17.92
N VAL A 177 -28.30 -9.03 18.65
CA VAL A 177 -28.26 -9.60 20.01
C VAL A 177 -29.00 -8.72 21.02
N ARG A 178 -28.81 -7.39 20.98
CA ARG A 178 -29.43 -6.48 21.96
C ARG A 178 -30.91 -6.24 21.73
N LYS A 179 -31.39 -6.31 20.48
CA LYS A 179 -32.78 -5.99 20.14
C LYS A 179 -33.37 -7.00 19.14
N PRO A 180 -33.52 -8.28 19.53
CA PRO A 180 -33.97 -9.34 18.62
C PRO A 180 -35.37 -9.09 18.05
N LEU A 181 -36.28 -8.51 18.85
CA LEU A 181 -37.68 -8.30 18.46
C LEU A 181 -37.91 -7.07 17.55
N ARG A 182 -36.94 -6.16 17.47
CA ARG A 182 -37.02 -4.95 16.61
C ARG A 182 -36.21 -5.10 15.33
N TYR A 183 -35.34 -6.11 15.25
CA TYR A 183 -34.51 -6.38 14.10
C TYR A 183 -35.30 -7.18 13.04
N SER A 184 -35.94 -6.47 12.11
CA SER A 184 -36.56 -7.10 10.94
C SER A 184 -35.53 -7.33 9.83
N ARG A 185 -35.54 -8.53 9.21
CA ARG A 185 -34.59 -8.92 8.16
C ARG A 185 -34.59 -7.95 6.97
N ASP A 186 -35.76 -7.49 6.54
CA ASP A 186 -35.88 -6.63 5.36
C ASP A 186 -35.39 -5.20 5.63
N THR A 187 -35.69 -4.67 6.81
CA THR A 187 -35.19 -3.36 7.25
C THR A 187 -33.69 -3.40 7.46
N ALA A 188 -33.17 -4.48 8.05
CA ALA A 188 -31.74 -4.67 8.27
C ALA A 188 -30.94 -4.75 6.96
N LYS A 189 -31.45 -5.49 5.95
CA LYS A 189 -30.81 -5.54 4.62
C LYS A 189 -30.72 -4.15 3.99
N LYS A 190 -31.82 -3.37 4.02
CA LYS A 190 -31.84 -1.99 3.48
C LYS A 190 -30.86 -1.07 4.23
N ASN A 191 -30.77 -1.20 5.56
CA ASN A 191 -29.84 -0.42 6.37
C ASN A 191 -28.38 -0.81 6.10
N ALA A 192 -28.08 -2.11 5.93
CA ALA A 192 -26.74 -2.58 5.60
C ALA A 192 -26.26 -2.05 4.23
N ILE A 193 -27.12 -2.07 3.21
CA ILE A 193 -26.80 -1.50 1.89
C ILE A 193 -26.49 0.00 2.02
N LYS A 194 -27.33 0.77 2.73
CA LYS A 194 -27.07 2.20 2.97
C LYS A 194 -25.75 2.43 3.70
N ALA A 195 -25.46 1.65 4.74
CA ALA A 195 -24.23 1.76 5.52
C ALA A 195 -22.99 1.47 4.67
N VAL A 196 -23.03 0.43 3.82
CA VAL A 196 -21.94 0.11 2.90
C VAL A 196 -21.73 1.25 1.90
N VAL A 197 -22.78 1.77 1.27
CA VAL A 197 -22.66 2.88 0.31
C VAL A 197 -22.04 4.13 0.96
N VAL A 198 -22.52 4.52 2.15
CA VAL A 198 -21.96 5.67 2.89
C VAL A 198 -20.50 5.43 3.25
N MET A 199 -20.15 4.22 3.70
CA MET A 199 -18.79 3.85 4.05
C MET A 199 -17.84 3.90 2.85
N TRP A 200 -18.26 3.41 1.68
CA TRP A 200 -17.47 3.51 0.45
C TRP A 200 -17.22 4.96 0.05
N LEU A 201 -18.23 5.84 0.16
CA LEU A 201 -18.06 7.27 -0.10
C LEU A 201 -17.05 7.91 0.85
N ILE A 202 -17.14 7.62 2.15
CA ILE A 202 -16.17 8.10 3.15
C ILE A 202 -14.77 7.57 2.83
N ALA A 203 -14.63 6.29 2.48
CA ALA A 203 -13.35 5.69 2.14
C ALA A 203 -12.72 6.34 0.90
N VAL A 204 -13.50 6.65 -0.14
CA VAL A 204 -13.03 7.40 -1.32
C VAL A 204 -12.56 8.80 -0.91
N VAL A 205 -13.34 9.53 -0.11
CA VAL A 205 -12.98 10.88 0.33
C VAL A 205 -11.67 10.87 1.13
N LEU A 206 -11.51 9.94 2.06
CA LEU A 206 -10.29 9.80 2.85
C LEU A 206 -9.09 9.38 1.98
N SER A 207 -9.30 8.56 0.96
CA SER A 207 -8.26 8.17 0.00
C SER A 207 -7.89 9.29 -0.96
N CYS A 208 -8.78 10.22 -1.24
CA CYS A 208 -8.48 11.40 -2.04
C CYS A 208 -7.76 12.50 -1.24
N LEU A 209 -7.73 12.41 0.08
CA LEU A 209 -7.24 13.46 0.98
C LEU A 209 -5.76 13.85 0.72
N PRO A 210 -4.83 12.91 0.46
CA PRO A 210 -3.43 13.26 0.13
C PRO A 210 -3.25 14.04 -1.18
N TYR A 211 -4.26 14.10 -2.05
CA TYR A 211 -4.16 14.91 -3.28
C TYR A 211 -4.43 16.40 -3.03
N PHE A 212 -5.16 16.73 -1.96
CA PHE A 212 -5.64 18.09 -1.72
C PHE A 212 -4.91 18.81 -0.59
N VAL A 213 -4.35 18.06 0.36
CA VAL A 213 -3.73 18.64 1.55
C VAL A 213 -2.21 18.65 1.40
N ASN A 214 -1.67 19.86 1.30
CA ASN A 214 -0.23 20.08 1.32
C ASN A 214 0.36 19.53 2.63
N GLY A 215 1.31 18.60 2.54
CA GLY A 215 1.91 17.91 3.69
C GLY A 215 1.44 16.47 3.91
N MET A 216 0.62 15.92 3.02
CA MET A 216 0.38 14.48 2.91
C MET A 216 0.68 14.01 1.49
N GLU A 217 1.48 12.96 1.37
CA GLU A 217 1.81 12.36 0.09
C GLU A 217 1.77 10.85 0.21
N TYR A 218 1.54 10.17 -0.91
CA TYR A 218 1.76 8.72 -0.97
C TYR A 218 3.26 8.47 -1.06
N GLY A 219 3.79 7.71 -0.12
CA GLY A 219 5.21 7.37 -0.02
C GLY A 219 5.41 5.89 0.25
N LEU A 220 6.67 5.46 0.23
CA LEU A 220 7.04 4.07 0.51
C LEU A 220 7.22 3.85 2.01
N LEU A 221 6.41 2.96 2.57
CA LEU A 221 6.54 2.40 3.90
C LEU A 221 7.32 1.07 3.80
N ALA A 222 8.33 0.91 4.66
CA ALA A 222 9.22 -0.26 4.66
C ALA A 222 9.82 -0.59 3.28
N SER A 223 10.14 0.44 2.49
CA SER A 223 10.76 0.37 1.15
C SER A 223 9.93 -0.33 0.06
N ALA A 224 8.67 -0.73 0.33
CA ALA A 224 7.92 -1.56 -0.62
C ALA A 224 6.39 -1.36 -0.61
N LEU A 225 5.78 -1.02 0.53
CA LEU A 225 4.33 -0.77 0.60
C LEU A 225 4.06 0.72 0.38
N ILE A 226 3.16 1.08 -0.52
CA ILE A 226 2.81 2.50 -0.73
C ILE A 226 1.70 2.89 0.25
N ALA A 227 1.98 3.89 1.09
CA ALA A 227 1.06 4.36 2.14
C ALA A 227 1.14 5.88 2.32
N VAL A 228 0.22 6.46 3.10
CA VAL A 228 0.18 7.90 3.36
C VAL A 228 1.31 8.30 4.30
N TYR A 229 2.17 9.21 3.86
CA TYR A 229 3.28 9.78 4.61
C TYR A 229 3.08 11.29 4.83
N GLY A 230 3.67 11.84 5.90
CA GLY A 230 3.62 13.27 6.22
C GLY A 230 3.34 13.55 7.70
N GLN A 231 3.47 14.81 8.11
CA GLN A 231 3.21 15.23 9.51
C GLN A 231 1.75 14.99 9.92
N SER A 232 0.82 15.08 8.96
CA SER A 232 -0.62 14.91 9.19
C SER A 232 -1.11 13.47 8.99
N SER A 233 -0.24 12.54 8.57
CA SER A 233 -0.65 11.14 8.31
C SER A 233 -1.09 10.41 9.58
N LEU A 234 -0.56 10.79 10.75
CA LEU A 234 -0.91 10.20 12.04
C LEU A 234 -2.41 10.34 12.36
N TYR A 235 -3.02 11.48 12.03
CA TYR A 235 -4.46 11.69 12.21
C TYR A 235 -5.26 10.72 11.35
N VAL A 236 -4.86 10.56 10.10
CA VAL A 236 -5.50 9.64 9.14
C VAL A 236 -5.40 8.19 9.64
N TYR A 237 -4.23 7.75 10.10
CA TYR A 237 -4.06 6.41 10.66
C TYR A 237 -4.89 6.18 11.93
N THR A 238 -5.01 7.20 12.77
CA THR A 238 -5.81 7.13 14.00
C THR A 238 -7.29 6.96 13.68
N VAL A 239 -7.82 7.73 12.73
CA VAL A 239 -9.23 7.66 12.32
C VAL A 239 -9.54 6.38 11.55
N VAL A 240 -8.67 5.96 10.64
CA VAL A 240 -8.94 4.84 9.73
C VAL A 240 -8.64 3.47 10.36
N PHE A 241 -7.62 3.37 11.21
CA PHE A 241 -7.19 2.09 11.78
C PHE A 241 -7.42 2.01 13.28
N ALA A 242 -6.87 2.95 14.06
CA ALA A 242 -6.89 2.82 15.52
C ALA A 242 -8.31 2.86 16.10
N LEU A 243 -9.14 3.84 15.72
CA LEU A 243 -10.51 3.97 16.23
C LEU A 243 -11.41 2.78 15.83
N PRO A 244 -11.47 2.35 14.55
CA PRO A 244 -12.22 1.16 14.16
C PRO A 244 -11.74 -0.12 14.85
N LEU A 245 -10.43 -0.31 15.01
CA LEU A 245 -9.92 -1.52 15.68
C LEU A 245 -10.26 -1.54 17.17
N LEU A 246 -10.13 -0.41 17.87
CA LEU A 246 -10.53 -0.30 19.27
C LEU A 246 -12.03 -0.55 19.45
N THR A 247 -12.85 0.00 18.55
CA THR A 247 -14.31 -0.21 18.58
C THR A 247 -14.67 -1.65 18.23
N ILE A 248 -14.01 -2.31 17.28
CA ILE A 248 -14.17 -3.75 17.03
C ILE A 248 -13.82 -4.56 18.28
N TRP A 249 -12.71 -4.23 18.95
CA TRP A 249 -12.28 -4.94 20.16
C TRP A 249 -13.31 -4.83 21.28
N ILE A 250 -13.85 -3.63 21.52
CA ILE A 250 -14.90 -3.40 22.52
C ILE A 250 -16.23 -4.08 22.14
N THR A 251 -16.55 -4.14 20.84
CA THR A 251 -17.81 -4.71 20.35
C THR A 251 -17.77 -6.23 20.18
N SER A 252 -16.57 -6.83 20.15
CA SER A 252 -16.34 -8.27 20.02
C SER A 252 -16.09 -8.99 21.36
N ILE A 253 -15.94 -8.25 22.46
CA ILE A 253 -15.97 -8.76 23.84
C ILE A 253 -17.42 -8.86 24.30
#